data_AF-A0A803PEJ5-F1
#
_entry.id   AF-A0A803PEJ5-F1
#
_cell.length_a   1.000
_cell.length_b   1.000
_cell.length_c   1.000
_cell.angle_alpha   90.00
_cell.angle_beta   90.00
_cell.angle_gamma   90.00
#
_symmetry.space_group_name_H-M   'P 1'
#
loop_
_entity.id
_entity.type
_entity.pdbx_description
1 polymer ?
#
loop_
_entity_poly.entity_id
_entity_poly.type
_entity_poly.pdbx_seq_one_letter_code
_entity_poly.pdbx_strand_id
1 'polypeptide(L)'
;MPTIHEELDRRQLLYSLLMPVMNLYVPGLDKGKGLYFLFIKAETKTPSGLVARPVLTSYYKSEHFKTRPYDPYNVYTSPNETILCPDSFQSMYSQMLCGLVMRHEVLRVGAVFASGLLRAIRFLQLNWRELAHDISTGTLNPKITDPAIKEKLLSDILKPDPELADFIASECSGENWERIITRIWPNTKFLDVIVTGAMAQYIPTLDYYSGGLPKACTMYASSECYFGLNLKPMCDPSDVSYTIMPNMGYFEFMPHDPEAQPSSRQSQPPRLLDLADLELGKEYELIITTYAGLCRYRVGDILQVTGFHNSAPQFRFVRRKNVLLSIDSDKTDESELQKAIENASVLLREFNTTVVEYTSFADTKTIPGHYVIYWELLVKDSANSPSEDVLNRCCLAMEESLNTVYRQGRVADNSIGPLEIRVVKNGTFEELMDYAISRGASINQYKVPRCVNFTPIMELLDSRVVSVHFSPAAPYWNPERRR
;
A
#
# COMPACT_ATOMS: atom_id res chain seq x y z
N MET A 1 11.15 9.37 -11.56
CA MET A 1 10.68 9.34 -12.96
C MET A 1 10.60 10.77 -13.46
N PRO A 2 11.15 11.09 -14.65
CA PRO A 2 11.03 12.42 -15.22
C PRO A 2 9.56 12.71 -15.56
N THR A 3 9.17 13.97 -15.47
CA THR A 3 7.83 14.46 -15.84
C THR A 3 7.97 15.87 -16.40
N ILE A 4 7.03 16.26 -17.25
CA ILE A 4 6.89 17.64 -17.75
C ILE A 4 5.62 18.28 -17.18
N HIS A 5 5.48 19.61 -17.32
CA HIS A 5 4.35 20.35 -16.76
C HIS A 5 3.00 19.86 -17.30
N GLU A 6 2.92 19.65 -18.62
CA GLU A 6 1.71 19.22 -19.35
C GLU A 6 1.19 17.82 -18.93
N GLU A 7 2.03 16.99 -18.29
CA GLU A 7 1.57 15.71 -17.74
C GLU A 7 0.59 15.91 -16.57
N LEU A 8 0.60 17.07 -15.89
CA LEU A 8 -0.40 17.38 -14.87
C LEU A 8 -1.80 17.51 -15.48
N ASP A 9 -1.93 18.07 -16.68
CA ASP A 9 -3.22 18.21 -17.36
C ASP A 9 -3.78 16.84 -17.76
N ARG A 10 -2.93 15.92 -18.23
CA ARG A 10 -3.34 14.53 -18.52
C ARG A 10 -3.77 13.79 -17.27
N ARG A 11 -3.05 13.95 -16.16
CA ARG A 11 -3.44 13.37 -14.86
C ARG A 11 -4.79 13.91 -14.40
N GLN A 12 -4.99 15.22 -14.49
CA GLN A 12 -6.26 15.86 -14.14
C GLN A 12 -7.41 15.37 -15.04
N LEU A 13 -7.15 15.18 -16.34
CA LEU A 13 -8.10 14.59 -17.27
C LEU A 13 -8.50 13.18 -16.85
N LEU A 14 -7.56 12.32 -16.45
CA LEU A 14 -7.93 10.98 -15.96
C LEU A 14 -8.77 11.05 -14.67
N TYR A 15 -8.40 11.92 -13.72
CA TYR A 15 -9.18 12.14 -12.50
C TYR A 15 -10.60 12.62 -12.78
N SER A 16 -10.79 13.49 -13.78
CA SER A 16 -12.12 14.04 -14.11
C SER A 16 -13.08 13.00 -14.68
N LEU A 17 -12.59 11.85 -15.15
CA LEU A 17 -13.41 10.74 -15.64
C LEU A 17 -13.98 9.85 -14.53
N LEU A 18 -13.37 9.86 -13.34
CA LEU A 18 -13.72 8.91 -12.27
C LEU A 18 -15.17 9.10 -11.77
N MET A 19 -15.55 10.33 -11.42
CA MET A 19 -16.87 10.60 -10.85
C MET A 19 -18.01 10.49 -11.88
N PRO A 20 -17.87 10.92 -13.15
CA PRO A 20 -18.84 10.62 -14.19
C PRO A 20 -19.10 9.11 -14.34
N VAL A 21 -18.06 8.28 -14.34
CA VAL A 21 -18.21 6.81 -14.39
C VAL A 21 -18.88 6.30 -13.13
N MET A 22 -18.45 6.75 -11.95
CA MET A 22 -19.02 6.34 -10.67
C MET A 22 -20.52 6.67 -10.57
N ASN A 23 -20.94 7.83 -11.05
CA ASN A 23 -22.33 8.30 -10.97
C ASN A 23 -23.30 7.41 -11.78
N LEU A 24 -22.81 6.61 -12.73
CA LEU A 24 -23.62 5.60 -13.42
C LEU A 24 -24.05 4.45 -12.51
N TYR A 25 -23.28 4.19 -11.44
CA TYR A 25 -23.49 3.07 -10.52
C TYR A 25 -24.00 3.51 -9.15
N VAL A 26 -23.52 4.65 -8.66
CA VAL A 26 -23.85 5.19 -7.34
C VAL A 26 -24.33 6.63 -7.49
N PRO A 27 -25.64 6.86 -7.69
CA PRO A 27 -26.18 8.19 -7.89
C PRO A 27 -26.17 9.01 -6.59
N GLY A 28 -26.23 10.33 -6.73
CA GLY A 28 -26.41 11.26 -5.61
C GLY A 28 -25.15 11.46 -4.75
N LEU A 29 -23.96 11.22 -5.29
CA LEU A 29 -22.68 11.51 -4.61
C LEU A 29 -22.36 13.01 -4.56
N ASP A 30 -22.99 13.79 -5.44
CA ASP A 30 -23.00 15.26 -5.50
C ASP A 30 -23.74 15.92 -4.32
N LYS A 31 -24.47 15.14 -3.52
CA LYS A 31 -25.30 15.62 -2.40
C LYS A 31 -24.60 15.54 -1.04
N GLY A 32 -23.31 15.22 -1.01
CA GLY A 32 -22.55 15.07 0.22
C GLY A 32 -21.06 15.17 -0.02
N LYS A 33 -20.28 14.58 0.88
CA LYS A 33 -18.83 14.70 0.93
C LYS A 33 -18.14 13.34 0.83
N GLY A 34 -16.90 13.36 0.36
CA GLY A 34 -15.97 12.25 0.48
C GLY A 34 -15.02 12.45 1.66
N LEU A 35 -14.94 11.47 2.55
CA LEU A 35 -13.89 11.40 3.56
C LEU A 35 -12.68 10.67 2.98
N TYR A 36 -11.66 11.42 2.57
CA TYR A 36 -10.41 10.86 2.03
C TYR A 36 -9.24 11.19 2.93
N PHE A 37 -8.50 10.17 3.35
CA PHE A 37 -7.24 10.31 4.07
C PHE A 37 -6.09 10.40 3.07
N LEU A 38 -5.66 11.62 2.77
CA LEU A 38 -4.65 11.94 1.75
C LEU A 38 -3.41 12.53 2.40
N PHE A 39 -2.22 12.07 1.99
CA PHE A 39 -0.96 12.46 2.64
C PHE A 39 0.07 12.86 1.61
N ILE A 40 0.76 13.97 1.88
CA ILE A 40 2.04 14.25 1.23
C ILE A 40 3.15 13.43 1.89
N LYS A 41 4.18 13.12 1.11
CA LYS A 41 5.43 12.52 1.58
C LYS A 41 6.61 13.46 1.36
N ALA A 42 7.73 13.14 2.01
CA ALA A 42 8.98 13.89 1.91
C ALA A 42 9.41 14.17 0.45
N GLU A 43 10.05 15.31 0.26
CA GLU A 43 10.61 15.75 -1.01
C GLU A 43 12.08 16.14 -0.83
N THR A 44 12.85 16.02 -1.92
CA THR A 44 14.26 16.39 -1.95
C THR A 44 14.58 17.13 -3.25
N LYS A 45 15.79 17.68 -3.36
CA LYS A 45 16.29 18.29 -4.60
C LYS A 45 17.46 17.47 -5.15
N THR A 46 17.50 17.31 -6.47
CA THR A 46 18.67 16.76 -7.17
C THR A 46 19.85 17.73 -7.06
N PRO A 47 21.08 17.30 -7.35
CA PRO A 47 22.24 18.20 -7.40
C PRO A 47 22.08 19.38 -8.37
N SER A 48 21.27 19.22 -9.42
CA SER A 48 20.94 20.28 -10.39
C SER A 48 19.77 21.18 -9.97
N GLY A 49 19.20 20.96 -8.78
CA GLY A 49 18.10 21.78 -8.23
C GLY A 49 16.68 21.32 -8.59
N LEU A 50 16.51 20.24 -9.37
CA LEU A 50 15.18 19.69 -9.68
C LEU A 50 14.56 19.02 -8.46
N VAL A 51 13.25 19.18 -8.27
CA VAL A 51 12.52 18.56 -7.15
C VAL A 51 12.27 17.08 -7.46
N ALA A 52 12.60 16.20 -6.51
CA ALA A 52 12.29 14.78 -6.53
C ALA A 52 11.35 14.43 -5.38
N ARG A 53 10.14 13.94 -5.71
CA ARG A 53 9.08 13.60 -4.75
C ARG A 53 8.10 12.59 -5.35
N PRO A 54 7.28 11.91 -4.54
CA PRO A 54 6.22 11.06 -5.04
C PRO A 54 5.19 11.81 -5.91
N VAL A 55 4.61 11.12 -6.89
CA VAL A 55 3.67 11.73 -7.85
C VAL A 55 2.44 12.32 -7.17
N LEU A 56 1.93 11.68 -6.12
CA LEU A 56 0.78 12.17 -5.34
C LEU A 56 1.14 13.42 -4.53
N THR A 57 2.32 13.46 -3.90
CA THR A 57 2.82 14.71 -3.29
C THR A 57 2.87 15.83 -4.32
N SER A 58 3.32 15.54 -5.55
CA SER A 58 3.36 16.54 -6.61
C SER A 58 1.99 16.99 -7.07
N TYR A 59 1.00 16.10 -7.09
CA TYR A 59 -0.38 16.42 -7.45
C TYR A 59 -1.07 17.24 -6.37
N TYR A 60 -1.00 16.83 -5.10
CA TYR A 60 -1.61 17.60 -4.00
C TYR A 60 -1.00 19.01 -3.88
N LYS A 61 0.30 19.15 -4.14
CA LYS A 61 0.99 20.45 -4.18
C LYS A 61 0.83 21.22 -5.50
N SER A 62 0.11 20.72 -6.50
CA SER A 62 -0.12 21.46 -7.75
C SER A 62 -1.33 22.40 -7.63
N GLU A 63 -1.43 23.34 -8.57
CA GLU A 63 -2.60 24.22 -8.68
C GLU A 63 -3.86 23.45 -9.06
N HIS A 64 -3.75 22.39 -9.90
CA HIS A 64 -4.87 21.51 -10.23
C HIS A 64 -5.59 20.94 -9.00
N PHE A 65 -4.87 20.73 -7.89
CA PHE A 65 -5.48 20.30 -6.64
C PHE A 65 -5.82 21.46 -5.71
N LYS A 66 -4.87 22.38 -5.47
CA LYS A 66 -5.03 23.47 -4.48
C LYS A 66 -6.10 24.47 -4.87
N THR A 67 -6.16 24.84 -6.14
CA THR A 67 -7.08 25.85 -6.71
C THR A 67 -8.11 25.20 -7.64
N ARG A 68 -8.42 23.91 -7.38
CA ARG A 68 -9.44 23.17 -8.14
C ARG A 68 -10.77 23.92 -8.16
N PRO A 69 -11.46 23.98 -9.32
CA PRO A 69 -12.79 24.59 -9.39
C PRO A 69 -13.76 23.80 -8.50
N TYR A 70 -14.84 24.46 -8.09
CA TYR A 70 -15.91 23.77 -7.37
C TYR A 70 -16.48 22.64 -8.24
N ASP A 71 -16.49 21.45 -7.67
CA ASP A 71 -17.07 20.25 -8.26
C ASP A 71 -17.89 19.55 -7.17
N PRO A 72 -19.23 19.45 -7.32
CA PRO A 72 -20.08 18.87 -6.29
C PRO A 72 -19.77 17.39 -6.05
N TYR A 73 -19.19 16.68 -7.01
CA TYR A 73 -18.79 15.29 -6.82
C TYR A 73 -17.50 15.15 -6.01
N ASN A 74 -16.67 16.19 -5.91
CA ASN A 74 -15.34 16.15 -5.29
C ASN A 74 -15.21 17.14 -4.12
N VAL A 75 -16.27 17.27 -3.33
CA VAL A 75 -16.24 17.96 -2.03
C VAL A 75 -15.68 17.01 -0.97
N TYR A 76 -14.49 17.32 -0.45
CA TYR A 76 -13.84 16.53 0.59
C TYR A 76 -14.08 17.11 1.98
N THR A 77 -14.07 16.25 3.01
CA THR A 77 -14.05 16.70 4.41
C THR A 77 -12.72 17.33 4.78
N SER A 78 -11.61 16.84 4.21
CA SER A 78 -10.24 17.26 4.54
C SER A 78 -9.88 18.59 3.84
N PRO A 79 -9.60 19.68 4.57
CA PRO A 79 -9.05 20.91 3.99
C PRO A 79 -7.66 20.68 3.37
N ASN A 80 -7.28 21.51 2.41
CA ASN A 80 -5.98 21.38 1.73
C ASN A 80 -4.81 21.51 2.72
N GLU A 81 -4.92 22.39 3.71
CA GLU A 81 -3.93 22.64 4.76
C GLU A 81 -3.63 21.37 5.57
N THR A 82 -4.67 20.57 5.86
CA THR A 82 -4.53 19.29 6.57
C THR A 82 -3.82 18.23 5.74
N ILE A 83 -4.09 18.19 4.43
CA ILE A 83 -3.48 17.25 3.48
C ILE A 83 -2.02 17.61 3.20
N LEU A 84 -1.72 18.91 3.15
CA LEU A 84 -0.41 19.47 2.81
C LEU A 84 0.52 19.61 4.03
N CYS A 85 0.08 19.20 5.21
CA CYS A 85 0.90 19.18 6.40
C CYS A 85 2.00 18.09 6.27
N PRO A 86 3.28 18.45 6.46
CA PRO A 86 4.38 17.50 6.35
C PRO A 86 4.48 16.54 7.55
N ASP A 87 3.87 16.90 8.69
CA ASP A 87 3.78 16.06 9.87
C ASP A 87 2.61 15.08 9.71
N SER A 88 2.94 13.78 9.63
CA SER A 88 1.97 12.72 9.38
C SER A 88 0.95 12.55 10.51
N PHE A 89 1.34 12.81 11.76
CA PHE A 89 0.43 12.78 12.90
C PHE A 89 -0.57 13.94 12.82
N GLN A 90 -0.08 15.16 12.61
CA GLN A 90 -0.96 16.35 12.53
C GLN A 90 -1.90 16.27 11.34
N SER A 91 -1.40 15.81 10.19
CA SER A 91 -2.21 15.57 8.99
C SER A 91 -3.30 14.53 9.25
N MET A 92 -2.97 13.37 9.83
CA MET A 92 -3.95 12.32 10.14
C MET A 92 -4.98 12.77 11.18
N TYR A 93 -4.52 13.40 12.27
CA TYR A 93 -5.39 13.86 13.36
C TYR A 93 -6.41 14.88 12.86
N SER A 94 -5.95 15.90 12.13
CA SER A 94 -6.82 16.97 11.61
C SER A 94 -7.81 16.47 10.56
N GLN A 95 -7.40 15.57 9.66
CA GLN A 95 -8.31 14.94 8.70
C GLN A 95 -9.36 14.06 9.38
N MET A 96 -8.97 13.27 10.40
CA MET A 96 -9.90 12.48 11.18
C MET A 96 -10.91 13.36 11.90
N LEU A 97 -10.47 14.42 12.57
CA LEU A 97 -11.34 15.37 13.26
C LEU A 97 -12.37 15.99 12.31
N CYS A 98 -11.94 16.45 11.13
CA CYS A 98 -12.85 16.96 10.10
C CYS A 98 -13.89 15.90 9.66
N GLY A 99 -13.45 14.67 9.46
CA GLY A 99 -14.32 13.54 9.09
C GLY A 99 -15.37 13.22 10.15
N LEU A 100 -15.01 13.30 11.44
CA LEU A 100 -15.93 13.06 12.56
C LEU A 100 -16.97 14.18 12.67
N VAL A 101 -16.55 15.45 12.58
CA VAL A 101 -17.45 16.61 12.65
C VAL A 101 -18.46 16.59 11.49
N MET A 102 -18.03 16.24 10.28
CA MET A 102 -18.89 16.22 9.09
C MET A 102 -19.55 14.85 8.84
N ARG A 103 -19.66 14.00 9.87
CA ARG A 103 -19.98 12.56 9.71
C ARG A 103 -21.25 12.26 8.90
N HIS A 104 -22.28 13.08 9.03
CA HIS A 104 -23.56 12.89 8.36
C HIS A 104 -23.53 13.29 6.88
N GLU A 105 -22.55 14.09 6.47
CA GLU A 105 -22.38 14.47 5.06
C GLU A 105 -21.57 13.42 4.28
N VAL A 106 -20.89 12.49 4.96
CA VAL A 106 -19.98 11.52 4.32
C VAL A 106 -20.77 10.45 3.57
N LEU A 107 -20.57 10.40 2.25
CA LEU A 107 -21.19 9.40 1.35
C LEU A 107 -20.21 8.34 0.85
N ARG A 108 -18.91 8.59 0.97
CA ARG A 108 -17.82 7.68 0.59
C ARG A 108 -16.62 7.91 1.48
N VAL A 109 -15.96 6.83 1.88
CA VAL A 109 -14.76 6.85 2.73
C VAL A 109 -13.61 6.23 1.95
N GLY A 110 -12.41 6.79 2.00
CA GLY A 110 -11.34 6.31 1.16
C GLY A 110 -9.94 6.77 1.53
N ALA A 111 -8.99 6.18 0.83
CA ALA A 111 -7.59 6.54 0.76
C ALA A 111 -7.04 5.97 -0.56
N VAL A 112 -5.84 6.36 -0.98
CA VAL A 112 -5.27 5.80 -2.22
C VAL A 112 -5.13 4.27 -2.14
N PHE A 113 -4.61 3.77 -1.03
CA PHE A 113 -4.42 2.34 -0.78
C PHE A 113 -5.23 1.88 0.44
N ALA A 114 -5.64 0.61 0.44
CA ALA A 114 -6.31 -0.04 1.56
C ALA A 114 -5.53 0.09 2.88
N SER A 115 -4.20 -0.07 2.82
CA SER A 115 -3.29 0.15 3.95
C SER A 115 -3.47 1.53 4.60
N GLY A 116 -3.61 2.58 3.79
CA GLY A 116 -3.80 3.95 4.25
C GLY A 116 -5.11 4.15 5.02
N LEU A 117 -6.20 3.57 4.54
CA LEU A 117 -7.49 3.63 5.23
C LEU A 117 -7.47 2.82 6.53
N LEU A 118 -6.88 1.63 6.53
CA LEU A 118 -6.71 0.82 7.74
C LEU A 118 -5.87 1.56 8.80
N ARG A 119 -4.83 2.28 8.38
CA ARG A 119 -4.05 3.15 9.28
C ARG A 119 -4.89 4.29 9.86
N ALA A 120 -5.80 4.89 9.11
CA ALA A 120 -6.71 5.90 9.64
C ALA A 120 -7.68 5.31 10.67
N ILE A 121 -8.23 4.11 10.43
CA ILE A 121 -9.07 3.40 11.39
C ILE A 121 -8.27 3.07 12.67
N ARG A 122 -7.04 2.58 12.53
CA ARG A 122 -6.13 2.35 13.66
C ARG A 122 -5.81 3.63 14.41
N PHE A 123 -5.64 4.74 13.70
CA PHE A 123 -5.42 6.04 14.34
C PHE A 123 -6.60 6.43 15.21
N LEU A 124 -7.84 6.24 14.73
CA LEU A 124 -9.03 6.47 15.53
C LEU A 124 -9.08 5.57 16.76
N GLN A 125 -8.77 4.27 16.63
CA GLN A 125 -8.68 3.34 17.78
C GLN A 125 -7.77 3.85 18.89
N LEU A 126 -6.64 4.46 18.52
CA LEU A 126 -5.63 4.92 19.47
C LEU A 126 -5.92 6.32 20.03
N ASN A 127 -6.61 7.18 19.27
CA ASN A 127 -6.70 8.62 19.57
C ASN A 127 -8.13 9.14 19.76
N TRP A 128 -9.17 8.28 19.74
CA TRP A 128 -10.58 8.72 19.82
C TRP A 128 -10.88 9.55 21.08
N ARG A 129 -10.19 9.30 22.20
CA ARG A 129 -10.38 10.08 23.44
C ARG A 129 -9.97 11.54 23.28
N GLU A 130 -8.81 11.76 22.66
CA GLU A 130 -8.33 13.11 22.38
C GLU A 130 -9.24 13.79 21.34
N LEU A 131 -9.66 13.06 20.29
CA LEU A 131 -10.58 13.58 19.28
C LEU A 131 -11.96 13.94 19.86
N ALA A 132 -12.53 13.10 20.71
CA ALA A 132 -13.81 13.36 21.37
C ALA A 132 -13.70 14.55 22.34
N HIS A 133 -12.58 14.68 23.05
CA HIS A 133 -12.33 15.85 23.89
C HIS A 133 -12.32 17.14 23.07
N ASP A 134 -11.57 17.18 21.97
CA ASP A 134 -11.49 18.34 21.07
C ASP A 134 -12.88 18.73 20.50
N ILE A 135 -13.68 17.74 20.11
CA ILE A 135 -15.06 17.94 19.63
C ILE A 135 -15.94 18.50 20.76
N SER A 136 -15.85 17.95 21.98
CA SER A 136 -16.66 18.37 23.13
C SER A 136 -16.40 19.82 23.53
N THR A 137 -15.13 20.22 23.60
CA THR A 137 -14.72 21.55 24.06
C THR A 137 -14.64 22.58 22.94
N GLY A 138 -14.60 22.15 21.68
CA GLY A 138 -14.32 23.01 20.53
C GLY A 138 -12.90 23.57 20.53
N THR A 139 -11.96 22.94 21.26
CA THR A 139 -10.55 23.35 21.32
C THR A 139 -9.66 22.31 20.65
N LEU A 140 -8.58 22.74 20.01
CA LEU A 140 -7.68 21.81 19.33
C LEU A 140 -6.55 21.32 20.25
N ASN A 141 -6.27 20.02 20.17
CA ASN A 141 -5.20 19.34 20.87
C ASN A 141 -3.85 20.07 20.68
N PRO A 142 -3.10 20.34 21.77
CA PRO A 142 -1.85 21.09 21.69
C PRO A 142 -0.74 20.40 20.89
N LYS A 143 -0.85 19.08 20.64
CA LYS A 143 0.05 18.36 19.72
C LYS A 143 -0.08 18.85 18.28
N ILE A 144 -1.22 19.43 17.90
CA ILE A 144 -1.35 20.14 16.64
C ILE A 144 -0.67 21.49 16.84
N THR A 145 0.42 21.71 16.13
CA THR A 145 1.28 22.90 16.24
C THR A 145 1.28 23.74 14.98
N ASP A 146 0.95 23.15 13.82
CA ASP A 146 0.89 23.83 12.54
C ASP A 146 -0.17 24.97 12.56
N PRO A 147 0.26 26.22 12.30
CA PRO A 147 -0.64 27.38 12.40
C PRO A 147 -1.72 27.38 11.31
N ALA A 148 -1.43 26.89 10.10
CA ALA A 148 -2.39 26.87 9.00
C ALA A 148 -3.51 25.86 9.27
N ILE A 149 -3.17 24.70 9.85
CA ILE A 149 -4.19 23.75 10.34
C ILE A 149 -5.03 24.38 11.45
N LYS A 150 -4.39 24.98 12.46
CA LYS A 150 -5.10 25.59 13.59
C LYS A 150 -6.11 26.63 13.13
N GLU A 151 -5.67 27.58 12.32
CA GLU A 151 -6.51 28.64 11.78
C GLU A 151 -7.71 28.03 11.05
N LYS A 152 -7.46 27.11 10.12
CA LYS A 152 -8.51 26.50 9.30
C LYS A 152 -9.54 25.71 10.11
N LEU A 153 -9.09 24.95 11.11
CA LEU A 153 -9.99 24.14 11.93
C LEU A 153 -10.81 25.01 12.87
N LEU A 154 -10.19 25.97 13.56
CA LEU A 154 -10.86 26.81 14.56
C LEU A 154 -11.79 27.86 13.94
N SER A 155 -11.53 28.30 12.70
CA SER A 155 -12.40 29.27 12.03
C SER A 155 -13.67 28.63 11.46
N ASP A 156 -13.55 27.45 10.83
CA ASP A 156 -14.57 26.96 9.91
C ASP A 156 -15.24 25.65 10.34
N ILE A 157 -14.54 24.80 11.12
CA ILE A 157 -14.93 23.38 11.30
C ILE A 157 -15.23 23.04 12.75
N LEU A 158 -14.28 23.28 13.65
CA LEU A 158 -14.36 22.83 15.03
C LEU A 158 -15.21 23.79 15.87
N LYS A 159 -16.34 23.30 16.36
CA LYS A 159 -17.23 23.99 17.31
C LYS A 159 -17.54 23.03 18.46
N PRO A 160 -17.78 23.53 19.69
CA PRO A 160 -18.15 22.66 20.80
C PRO A 160 -19.42 21.87 20.48
N ASP A 161 -19.31 20.54 20.48
CA ASP A 161 -20.40 19.60 20.23
C ASP A 161 -20.30 18.41 21.21
N PRO A 162 -20.79 18.55 22.45
CA PRO A 162 -20.73 17.48 23.44
C PRO A 162 -21.51 16.23 23.04
N GLU A 163 -22.61 16.39 22.29
CA GLU A 163 -23.44 15.26 21.85
C GLU A 163 -22.69 14.38 20.85
N LEU A 164 -22.01 15.00 19.87
CA LEU A 164 -21.14 14.27 18.95
C LEU A 164 -19.98 13.59 19.70
N ALA A 165 -19.36 14.29 20.66
CA ALA A 165 -18.26 13.73 21.43
C ALA A 165 -18.67 12.47 22.22
N ASP A 166 -19.82 12.52 22.91
CA ASP A 166 -20.37 11.39 23.64
C ASP A 166 -20.74 10.24 22.69
N PHE A 167 -21.30 10.54 21.53
CA PHE A 167 -21.55 9.55 20.48
C PHE A 167 -20.25 8.85 20.05
N ILE A 168 -19.20 9.60 19.70
CA ILE A 168 -17.91 9.02 19.29
C ILE A 168 -17.30 8.18 20.41
N ALA A 169 -17.37 8.65 21.66
CA ALA A 169 -16.90 7.91 22.81
C ALA A 169 -17.66 6.60 23.00
N SER A 170 -18.99 6.61 22.83
CA SER A 170 -19.82 5.40 22.96
C SER A 170 -19.49 4.36 21.89
N GLU A 171 -19.27 4.77 20.65
CA GLU A 171 -18.95 3.87 19.54
C GLU A 171 -17.53 3.31 19.60
N CYS A 172 -16.57 4.10 20.10
CA CYS A 172 -15.14 3.76 20.10
C CYS A 172 -14.62 3.14 21.41
N SER A 173 -15.38 3.23 22.51
CA SER A 173 -14.94 2.72 23.82
C SER A 173 -15.02 1.20 23.95
N GLY A 174 -15.83 0.54 23.12
CA GLY A 174 -15.96 -0.92 23.10
C GLY A 174 -14.79 -1.64 22.43
N GLU A 175 -14.65 -2.94 22.73
CA GLU A 175 -13.66 -3.81 22.08
C GLU A 175 -14.08 -4.24 20.67
N ASN A 176 -15.39 -4.29 20.39
CA ASN A 176 -15.91 -4.65 19.08
C ASN A 176 -15.89 -3.44 18.13
N TRP A 177 -15.00 -3.50 17.14
CA TRP A 177 -14.85 -2.50 16.07
C TRP A 177 -15.44 -2.97 14.72
N GLU A 178 -16.12 -4.11 14.70
CA GLU A 178 -16.87 -4.54 13.54
C GLU A 178 -17.85 -3.42 13.12
N ARG A 179 -17.95 -3.17 11.81
CA ARG A 179 -18.85 -2.18 11.20
C ARG A 179 -18.65 -0.73 11.67
N ILE A 180 -17.54 -0.42 12.35
CA ILE A 180 -17.28 0.91 12.90
C ILE A 180 -17.41 2.03 11.86
N ILE A 181 -17.04 1.78 10.59
CA ILE A 181 -17.17 2.78 9.52
C ILE A 181 -18.64 3.16 9.33
N THR A 182 -19.55 2.19 9.26
CA THR A 182 -20.99 2.46 9.10
C THR A 182 -21.67 2.96 10.37
N ARG A 183 -21.10 2.70 11.54
CA ARG A 183 -21.60 3.27 12.81
C ARG A 183 -21.23 4.75 12.90
N ILE A 184 -19.97 5.09 12.64
CA ILE A 184 -19.48 6.47 12.69
C ILE A 184 -19.93 7.27 11.46
N TRP A 185 -19.88 6.73 10.25
CA TRP A 185 -20.29 7.40 9.01
C TRP A 185 -21.45 6.65 8.34
N PRO A 186 -22.69 6.83 8.83
CA PRO A 186 -23.83 5.97 8.49
C PRO A 186 -24.32 6.11 7.05
N ASN A 187 -24.00 7.22 6.38
CA ASN A 187 -24.40 7.48 5.00
C ASN A 187 -23.36 6.98 3.97
N THR A 188 -22.29 6.31 4.43
CA THR A 188 -21.24 5.77 3.56
C THR A 188 -21.80 4.69 2.64
N LYS A 189 -21.68 4.90 1.33
CA LYS A 189 -22.16 3.98 0.28
C LYS A 189 -21.12 2.94 -0.13
N PHE A 190 -19.84 3.31 -0.13
CA PHE A 190 -18.74 2.43 -0.50
C PHE A 190 -17.39 2.95 0.06
N LEU A 191 -16.39 2.08 0.03
CA LEU A 191 -14.99 2.41 0.28
C LEU A 191 -14.27 2.68 -1.04
N ASP A 192 -13.63 3.83 -1.21
CA ASP A 192 -12.80 4.13 -2.39
C ASP A 192 -11.33 3.91 -2.03
N VAL A 193 -10.84 2.71 -2.33
CA VAL A 193 -9.51 2.21 -1.95
C VAL A 193 -9.03 1.19 -2.97
N ILE A 194 -7.75 1.25 -3.35
CA ILE A 194 -7.15 0.19 -4.17
C ILE A 194 -7.00 -1.08 -3.31
N VAL A 195 -7.69 -2.14 -3.73
CA VAL A 195 -7.62 -3.51 -3.17
C VAL A 195 -7.21 -4.57 -4.21
N THR A 196 -6.69 -4.16 -5.37
CA THR A 196 -6.08 -5.08 -6.36
C THR A 196 -4.59 -5.31 -6.09
N GLY A 197 -4.03 -6.40 -6.64
CA GLY A 197 -2.62 -6.72 -6.49
C GLY A 197 -2.26 -7.00 -5.02
N ALA A 198 -1.14 -6.46 -4.54
CA ALA A 198 -0.69 -6.65 -3.16
C ALA A 198 -1.70 -6.16 -2.10
N MET A 199 -2.56 -5.19 -2.45
CA MET A 199 -3.56 -4.66 -1.51
C MET A 199 -4.75 -5.61 -1.26
N ALA A 200 -4.91 -6.68 -2.05
CA ALA A 200 -6.00 -7.64 -1.88
C ALA A 200 -5.97 -8.34 -0.51
N GLN A 201 -4.79 -8.45 0.10
CA GLN A 201 -4.61 -9.01 1.45
C GLN A 201 -5.38 -8.27 2.55
N TYR A 202 -5.78 -7.02 2.30
CA TYR A 202 -6.50 -6.18 3.26
C TYR A 202 -8.03 -6.26 3.14
N ILE A 203 -8.56 -6.97 2.14
CA ILE A 203 -10.01 -7.07 1.91
C ILE A 203 -10.75 -7.60 3.15
N PRO A 204 -10.34 -8.71 3.81
CA PRO A 204 -11.06 -9.22 4.98
C PRO A 204 -11.10 -8.22 6.14
N THR A 205 -9.99 -7.51 6.38
CA THR A 205 -9.89 -6.50 7.44
C THR A 205 -10.78 -5.29 7.14
N LEU A 206 -10.85 -4.86 5.89
CA LEU A 206 -11.77 -3.80 5.46
C LEU A 206 -13.23 -4.24 5.57
N ASP A 207 -13.55 -5.50 5.25
CA ASP A 207 -14.90 -6.04 5.40
C ASP A 207 -15.34 -6.07 6.86
N TYR A 208 -14.45 -6.44 7.78
CA TYR A 208 -14.70 -6.38 9.22
C TYR A 208 -15.05 -4.95 9.67
N TYR A 209 -14.23 -3.94 9.36
CA TYR A 209 -14.48 -2.56 9.81
C TYR A 209 -15.65 -1.88 9.08
N SER A 210 -15.97 -2.30 7.86
CA SER A 210 -17.02 -1.68 7.04
C SER A 210 -18.37 -2.38 7.10
N GLY A 211 -18.43 -3.64 7.54
CA GLY A 211 -19.64 -4.46 7.37
C GLY A 211 -19.85 -4.95 5.96
N GLY A 212 -18.78 -5.14 5.19
CA GLY A 212 -18.87 -5.58 3.80
C GLY A 212 -19.35 -4.51 2.82
N LEU A 213 -19.07 -3.22 3.08
CA LEU A 213 -19.34 -2.16 2.10
C LEU A 213 -18.60 -2.46 0.77
N PRO A 214 -19.16 -2.07 -0.40
CA PRO A 214 -18.47 -2.20 -1.68
C PRO A 214 -17.10 -1.50 -1.64
N LYS A 215 -16.10 -2.08 -2.31
CA LYS A 215 -14.72 -1.55 -2.38
C LYS A 215 -14.43 -1.15 -3.82
N ALA A 216 -14.42 0.15 -4.09
CA ALA A 216 -14.20 0.69 -5.42
C ALA A 216 -12.72 0.88 -5.71
N CYS A 217 -12.19 0.08 -6.64
CA CYS A 217 -10.89 0.29 -7.26
C CYS A 217 -11.06 1.17 -8.50
N THR A 218 -10.84 2.47 -8.38
CA THR A 218 -11.22 3.46 -9.40
C THR A 218 -10.19 3.68 -10.50
N MET A 219 -8.89 3.67 -10.17
CA MET A 219 -7.82 4.06 -11.09
C MET A 219 -6.63 3.08 -11.05
N TYR A 220 -5.96 2.91 -12.20
CA TYR A 220 -4.64 2.29 -12.31
C TYR A 220 -3.63 3.30 -12.85
N ALA A 221 -2.61 3.62 -12.05
CA ALA A 221 -1.62 4.65 -12.35
C ALA A 221 -0.27 4.38 -11.67
N SER A 222 0.78 5.04 -12.14
CA SER A 222 2.12 5.00 -11.56
C SER A 222 2.80 6.38 -11.53
N SER A 223 4.06 6.42 -11.08
CA SER A 223 4.87 7.66 -11.11
C SER A 223 5.38 7.99 -12.51
N GLU A 224 5.51 6.96 -13.36
CA GLU A 224 5.95 7.02 -14.75
C GLU A 224 4.83 7.52 -15.67
N CYS A 225 3.61 7.03 -15.50
CA CYS A 225 2.45 7.34 -16.34
C CYS A 225 1.15 7.02 -15.59
N TYR A 226 0.09 7.77 -15.88
CA TYR A 226 -1.27 7.43 -15.44
C TYR A 226 -1.91 6.59 -16.55
N PHE A 227 -2.36 5.38 -16.25
CA PHE A 227 -2.71 4.43 -17.31
C PHE A 227 -4.19 4.48 -17.68
N GLY A 228 -5.06 4.32 -16.69
CA GLY A 228 -6.48 4.19 -16.95
C GLY A 228 -7.35 4.03 -15.72
N LEU A 229 -8.61 3.67 -15.93
CA LEU A 229 -9.64 3.61 -14.90
C LEU A 229 -10.48 2.34 -14.98
N ASN A 230 -11.13 2.00 -13.88
CA ASN A 230 -12.12 0.94 -13.84
C ASN A 230 -13.48 1.46 -14.31
N LEU A 231 -13.99 0.92 -15.42
CA LEU A 231 -15.29 1.32 -15.97
C LEU A 231 -16.48 0.67 -15.24
N LYS A 232 -16.22 -0.28 -14.34
CA LYS A 232 -17.19 -0.96 -13.47
C LYS A 232 -16.75 -0.86 -12.00
N PRO A 233 -16.72 0.34 -11.41
CA PRO A 233 -16.14 0.55 -10.07
C PRO A 233 -16.88 -0.16 -8.92
N MET A 234 -18.09 -0.69 -9.16
CA MET A 234 -18.89 -1.44 -8.18
C MET A 234 -18.86 -2.97 -8.39
N CYS A 235 -17.94 -3.49 -9.23
CA CYS A 235 -17.73 -4.94 -9.33
C CYS A 235 -17.08 -5.52 -8.07
N ASP A 236 -17.11 -6.85 -7.94
CA ASP A 236 -16.37 -7.55 -6.89
C ASP A 236 -14.85 -7.27 -7.02
N PRO A 237 -14.10 -7.12 -5.92
CA PRO A 237 -12.66 -6.91 -5.97
C PRO A 237 -11.88 -7.92 -6.83
N SER A 238 -12.34 -9.17 -6.93
CA SER A 238 -11.71 -10.22 -7.75
C SER A 238 -11.96 -10.08 -9.26
N ASP A 239 -12.96 -9.29 -9.65
CA ASP A 239 -13.37 -9.04 -11.04
C ASP A 239 -12.86 -7.71 -11.59
N VAL A 240 -12.15 -6.92 -10.78
CA VAL A 240 -11.65 -5.60 -11.17
C VAL A 240 -10.77 -5.70 -12.43
N SER A 241 -11.17 -4.93 -13.44
CA SER A 241 -10.45 -4.78 -14.70
C SER A 241 -10.33 -3.30 -15.06
N TYR A 242 -9.11 -2.84 -15.35
CA TYR A 242 -8.81 -1.46 -15.71
C TYR A 242 -8.77 -1.30 -17.23
N THR A 243 -9.40 -0.24 -17.74
CA THR A 243 -9.33 0.12 -19.17
C THR A 243 -8.27 1.20 -19.32
N ILE A 244 -7.19 0.88 -20.04
CA ILE A 244 -6.13 1.85 -20.34
C ILE A 244 -6.67 2.92 -21.28
N MET A 245 -6.42 4.19 -20.96
CA MET A 245 -6.88 5.34 -21.72
C MET A 245 -5.86 5.67 -22.83
N PRO A 246 -6.21 5.52 -24.12
CA PRO A 246 -5.24 5.58 -25.22
C PRO A 246 -4.54 6.94 -25.40
N ASN A 247 -5.05 8.00 -24.80
CA ASN A 247 -4.51 9.36 -24.87
C ASN A 247 -3.45 9.66 -23.80
N MET A 248 -3.20 8.73 -22.87
CA MET A 248 -2.28 8.94 -21.75
C MET A 248 -0.80 8.70 -22.11
N GLY A 249 -0.56 7.99 -23.19
CA GLY A 249 0.76 7.63 -23.70
C GLY A 249 0.61 6.62 -24.83
N TYR A 250 1.73 6.17 -25.39
CA TYR A 250 1.72 5.04 -26.33
C TYR A 250 2.06 3.76 -25.57
N PHE A 251 1.19 2.75 -25.72
CA PHE A 251 1.21 1.52 -24.93
C PHE A 251 1.53 0.32 -25.81
N GLU A 252 2.64 -0.34 -25.47
CA GLU A 252 3.10 -1.58 -26.09
C GLU A 252 3.07 -2.70 -25.04
N PHE A 253 3.05 -3.95 -25.51
CA PHE A 253 2.91 -5.11 -24.64
C PHE A 253 3.88 -6.21 -25.05
N MET A 254 4.63 -6.71 -24.08
CA MET A 254 5.51 -7.86 -24.28
C MET A 254 4.80 -9.12 -23.79
N PRO A 255 4.58 -10.14 -24.64
CA PRO A 255 3.96 -11.39 -24.21
C PRO A 255 4.65 -12.01 -22.99
N HIS A 256 3.87 -12.44 -22.00
CA HIS A 256 4.36 -13.16 -20.84
C HIS A 256 3.85 -14.61 -20.91
N ASP A 257 4.77 -15.54 -21.10
CA ASP A 257 4.50 -16.97 -20.98
C ASP A 257 5.05 -17.45 -19.62
N PRO A 258 4.18 -17.91 -18.68
CA PRO A 258 4.59 -18.44 -17.39
C PRO A 258 5.40 -19.73 -17.50
N GLU A 259 5.19 -20.51 -18.57
CA GLU A 259 5.80 -21.83 -18.78
C GLU A 259 7.08 -21.78 -19.63
N ALA A 260 7.37 -20.63 -20.24
CA ALA A 260 8.61 -20.44 -20.97
C ALA A 260 9.81 -20.60 -20.04
N GLN A 261 10.57 -21.69 -20.23
CA GLN A 261 11.85 -21.86 -19.55
C GLN A 261 12.75 -20.64 -19.84
N PRO A 262 13.59 -20.22 -18.89
CA PRO A 262 14.65 -19.25 -19.14
C PRO A 262 15.76 -19.90 -19.99
N SER A 263 15.41 -20.36 -21.19
CA SER A 263 16.32 -21.01 -22.10
C SER A 263 16.59 -20.13 -23.31
N SER A 264 17.89 -19.84 -23.44
CA SER A 264 18.63 -19.32 -24.58
C SER A 264 18.26 -17.93 -25.10
N ARG A 265 19.31 -17.17 -25.38
CA ARG A 265 19.31 -15.92 -26.12
C ARG A 265 18.44 -16.09 -27.38
N GLN A 266 17.16 -15.71 -27.33
CA GLN A 266 16.40 -15.47 -28.55
C GLN A 266 17.17 -14.38 -29.30
N SER A 267 17.59 -14.70 -30.53
CA SER A 267 18.42 -13.84 -31.37
C SER A 267 17.69 -12.56 -31.81
N GLN A 268 16.39 -12.45 -31.50
CA GLN A 268 15.59 -11.27 -31.74
C GLN A 268 14.81 -10.90 -30.47
N PRO A 269 14.70 -9.59 -30.15
CA PRO A 269 13.83 -9.15 -29.07
C PRO A 269 12.38 -9.58 -29.35
N PRO A 270 11.62 -10.00 -28.33
CA PRO A 270 10.23 -10.41 -28.52
C PRO A 270 9.45 -9.29 -29.20
N ARG A 271 8.65 -9.63 -30.21
CA ARG A 271 7.79 -8.68 -30.91
C ARG A 271 6.81 -8.08 -29.90
N LEU A 272 6.88 -6.76 -29.71
CA LEU A 272 5.89 -6.03 -28.93
C LEU A 272 4.59 -5.93 -29.73
N LEU A 273 3.47 -6.00 -29.02
CA LEU A 273 2.14 -5.82 -29.57
C LEU A 273 1.62 -4.43 -29.21
N ASP A 274 0.86 -3.84 -30.12
CA ASP A 274 0.12 -2.61 -29.85
C ASP A 274 -1.06 -2.87 -28.91
N LEU A 275 -1.55 -1.80 -28.26
CA LEU A 275 -2.73 -1.86 -27.38
C LEU A 275 -3.96 -2.52 -28.04
N ALA A 276 -4.16 -2.33 -29.35
CA ALA A 276 -5.31 -2.87 -30.07
C ALA A 276 -5.16 -4.34 -30.50
N ASP A 277 -3.94 -4.89 -30.47
CA ASP A 277 -3.61 -6.21 -31.02
C ASP A 277 -3.54 -7.32 -29.95
N LEU A 278 -4.03 -7.02 -28.75
CA LEU A 278 -3.96 -7.96 -27.62
C LEU A 278 -5.03 -9.04 -27.72
N GLU A 279 -4.74 -10.20 -27.13
CA GLU A 279 -5.63 -11.36 -27.16
C GLU A 279 -6.23 -11.61 -25.78
N LEU A 280 -7.52 -11.97 -25.76
CA LEU A 280 -8.25 -12.30 -24.54
C LEU A 280 -7.58 -13.45 -23.78
N GLY A 281 -7.48 -13.32 -22.45
CA GLY A 281 -6.95 -14.34 -21.54
C GLY A 281 -5.42 -14.39 -21.46
N LYS A 282 -4.70 -13.76 -22.39
CA LYS A 282 -3.24 -13.74 -22.39
C LYS A 282 -2.67 -12.71 -21.41
N GLU A 283 -1.47 -13.00 -20.92
CA GLU A 283 -0.71 -12.13 -20.02
C GLU A 283 0.39 -11.38 -20.76
N TYR A 284 0.59 -10.12 -20.37
CA TYR A 284 1.56 -9.24 -20.98
C TYR A 284 2.27 -8.38 -19.94
N GLU A 285 3.55 -8.09 -20.18
CA GLU A 285 4.26 -7.02 -19.48
C GLU A 285 4.02 -5.68 -20.17
N LEU A 286 3.63 -4.68 -19.38
CA LEU A 286 3.34 -3.33 -19.86
C LEU A 286 4.62 -2.56 -20.24
N ILE A 287 4.63 -2.02 -21.45
CA ILE A 287 5.67 -1.17 -22.02
C ILE A 287 5.06 0.19 -22.36
N ILE A 288 5.71 1.28 -21.97
CA ILE A 288 5.19 2.64 -22.18
C ILE A 288 6.16 3.54 -22.93
N THR A 289 5.59 4.39 -23.76
CA THR A 289 6.24 5.59 -24.29
C THR A 289 5.45 6.82 -23.84
N THR A 290 6.12 7.75 -23.14
CA THR A 290 5.46 8.90 -22.49
C THR A 290 5.91 10.23 -23.10
N TYR A 291 5.09 11.29 -22.95
CA TYR A 291 5.45 12.63 -23.43
C TYR A 291 6.67 13.19 -22.71
N ALA A 292 6.92 12.75 -21.48
CA ALA A 292 8.11 13.11 -20.70
C ALA A 292 9.41 12.42 -21.17
N GLY A 293 9.38 11.63 -22.25
CA GLY A 293 10.57 11.09 -22.91
C GLY A 293 11.01 9.71 -22.44
N LEU A 294 10.17 8.96 -21.71
CA LEU A 294 10.39 7.52 -21.57
C LEU A 294 10.01 6.86 -22.90
N CYS A 295 10.92 6.09 -23.50
CA CYS A 295 10.69 5.42 -24.78
C CYS A 295 10.79 3.91 -24.59
N ARG A 296 9.69 3.20 -24.89
CA ARG A 296 9.56 1.73 -24.75
C ARG A 296 10.05 1.24 -23.37
N TYR A 297 9.71 1.99 -22.33
CA TYR A 297 10.10 1.72 -20.95
C TYR A 297 9.28 0.57 -20.38
N ARG A 298 9.97 -0.40 -19.77
CA ARG A 298 9.35 -1.56 -19.10
C ARG A 298 8.84 -1.13 -17.72
N VAL A 299 7.52 -1.12 -17.52
CA VAL A 299 6.91 -0.81 -16.22
C VAL A 299 7.15 -1.93 -15.21
N GLY A 300 7.22 -3.17 -15.70
CA GLY A 300 7.35 -4.39 -14.90
C GLY A 300 6.02 -4.93 -14.38
N ASP A 301 4.89 -4.27 -14.66
CA ASP A 301 3.57 -4.76 -14.31
C ASP A 301 3.11 -5.83 -15.32
N ILE A 302 2.54 -6.93 -14.81
CA ILE A 302 1.96 -8.03 -15.59
C ILE A 302 0.44 -7.91 -15.56
N LEU A 303 -0.14 -7.86 -16.74
CA LEU A 303 -1.55 -7.60 -16.97
C LEU A 303 -2.15 -8.74 -17.79
N GLN A 304 -3.31 -9.25 -17.35
CA GLN A 304 -4.09 -10.22 -18.11
C GLN A 304 -5.25 -9.52 -18.81
N VAL A 305 -5.43 -9.75 -20.11
CA VAL A 305 -6.59 -9.22 -20.84
C VAL A 305 -7.85 -9.97 -20.43
N THR A 306 -8.83 -9.26 -19.89
CA THR A 306 -10.11 -9.85 -19.41
C THR A 306 -11.30 -9.53 -20.31
N GLY A 307 -11.14 -8.59 -21.23
CA GLY A 307 -12.21 -8.17 -22.14
C GLY A 307 -11.84 -6.92 -22.91
N PHE A 308 -12.83 -6.35 -23.60
CA PHE A 308 -12.69 -5.13 -24.37
C PHE A 308 -13.89 -4.22 -24.12
N HIS A 309 -13.64 -2.93 -23.97
CA HIS A 309 -14.65 -1.89 -24.01
C HIS A 309 -14.54 -1.15 -25.34
N ASN A 310 -15.49 -1.42 -26.25
CA ASN A 310 -15.33 -1.12 -27.67
C ASN A 310 -14.02 -1.76 -28.19
N SER A 311 -13.09 -0.96 -28.73
CA SER A 311 -11.78 -1.44 -29.19
C SER A 311 -10.68 -1.36 -28.12
N ALA A 312 -10.96 -0.82 -26.92
CA ALA A 312 -9.94 -0.68 -25.88
C ALA A 312 -9.92 -1.92 -24.97
N PRO A 313 -8.76 -2.60 -24.79
CA PRO A 313 -8.66 -3.76 -23.91
C PRO A 313 -8.85 -3.38 -22.43
N GLN A 314 -9.35 -4.33 -21.65
CA GLN A 314 -9.49 -4.26 -20.21
C GLN A 314 -8.55 -5.27 -19.55
N PHE A 315 -7.93 -4.86 -18.45
CA PHE A 315 -6.83 -5.58 -17.83
C PHE A 315 -7.09 -5.89 -16.37
N ARG A 316 -6.97 -7.16 -16.00
CA ARG A 316 -6.75 -7.55 -14.60
C ARG A 316 -5.28 -7.36 -14.26
N PHE A 317 -5.00 -6.63 -13.18
CA PHE A 317 -3.65 -6.52 -12.64
C PHE A 317 -3.26 -7.85 -11.99
N VAL A 318 -2.24 -8.53 -12.53
CA VAL A 318 -1.77 -9.81 -11.99
C VAL A 318 -0.77 -9.55 -10.87
N ARG A 319 0.35 -8.90 -11.19
CA ARG A 319 1.44 -8.60 -10.25
C ARG A 319 2.42 -7.61 -10.86
N ARG A 320 3.34 -7.11 -10.03
CA ARG A 320 4.57 -6.48 -10.53
C ARG A 320 5.72 -7.48 -10.46
N LYS A 321 6.48 -7.60 -11.55
CA LYS A 321 7.65 -8.47 -11.63
C LYS A 321 8.62 -8.18 -10.49
N ASN A 322 9.21 -9.25 -9.99
CA ASN A 322 10.23 -9.26 -8.93
C ASN A 322 9.77 -8.70 -7.58
N VAL A 323 8.48 -8.42 -7.34
CA VAL A 323 8.03 -8.04 -6.00
C VAL A 323 7.76 -9.29 -5.18
N LEU A 324 8.47 -9.43 -4.07
CA LEU A 324 8.36 -10.55 -3.13
C LEU A 324 7.51 -10.19 -1.90
N LEU A 325 7.74 -9.01 -1.32
CA LEU A 325 7.01 -8.51 -0.15
C LEU A 325 6.55 -7.06 -0.35
N SER A 326 5.38 -6.71 0.20
CA SER A 326 4.79 -5.37 0.16
C SER A 326 3.72 -5.20 1.26
N ILE A 327 3.85 -4.17 2.10
CA ILE A 327 2.84 -3.80 3.12
C ILE A 327 2.02 -2.58 2.67
N ASP A 328 2.69 -1.55 2.15
CA ASP A 328 2.11 -0.31 1.65
C ASP A 328 2.62 -0.04 0.24
N SER A 329 3.42 1.02 0.06
CA SER A 329 4.04 1.38 -1.21
C SER A 329 5.42 0.75 -1.40
N ASP A 330 5.96 0.10 -0.36
CA ASP A 330 7.20 -0.65 -0.38
C ASP A 330 7.08 -1.88 -1.29
N LYS A 331 8.17 -2.18 -1.99
CA LYS A 331 8.29 -3.32 -2.89
C LYS A 331 9.69 -3.88 -2.68
N THR A 332 9.78 -5.00 -2.00
CA THR A 332 11.06 -5.69 -1.74
C THR A 332 11.17 -6.87 -2.70
N ASP A 333 12.29 -6.97 -3.40
CA ASP A 333 12.58 -8.10 -4.29
C ASP A 333 13.39 -9.21 -3.61
N GLU A 334 13.52 -10.35 -4.29
CA GLU A 334 14.26 -11.51 -3.76
C GLU A 334 15.73 -11.20 -3.52
N SER A 335 16.36 -10.37 -4.37
CA SER A 335 17.77 -10.02 -4.23
C SER A 335 18.02 -9.08 -3.05
N GLU A 336 17.11 -8.14 -2.82
CA GLU A 336 17.11 -7.26 -1.65
C GLU A 336 16.91 -8.07 -0.36
N LEU A 337 15.96 -9.01 -0.36
CA LEU A 337 15.74 -9.88 0.80
C LEU A 337 16.94 -10.78 1.06
N GLN A 338 17.50 -11.44 0.03
CA GLN A 338 18.70 -12.27 0.16
C GLN A 338 19.87 -11.49 0.75
N LYS A 339 20.13 -10.27 0.25
CA LYS A 339 21.18 -9.38 0.79
C LYS A 339 20.91 -9.00 2.25
N ALA A 340 19.65 -8.75 2.62
CA ALA A 340 19.28 -8.45 4.00
C ALA A 340 19.57 -9.63 4.93
N ILE A 341 19.25 -10.86 4.51
CA ILE A 341 19.55 -12.11 5.23
C ILE A 341 21.06 -12.27 5.40
N GLU A 342 21.84 -12.08 4.33
CA GLU A 342 23.31 -12.20 4.36
C GLU A 342 23.95 -11.22 5.34
N ASN A 343 23.50 -9.95 5.34
CA ASN A 343 24.01 -8.93 6.23
C ASN A 343 23.66 -9.21 7.70
N ALA A 344 22.43 -9.65 7.98
CA ALA A 344 22.01 -10.02 9.33
C ALA A 344 22.76 -11.28 9.83
N SER A 345 23.02 -12.24 8.95
CA SER A 345 23.75 -13.48 9.26
C SER A 345 25.19 -13.22 9.71
N VAL A 346 25.77 -12.05 9.43
CA VAL A 346 27.12 -11.68 9.94
C VAL A 346 27.13 -11.66 11.47
N LEU A 347 26.04 -11.22 12.11
CA LEU A 347 25.92 -11.14 13.58
C LEU A 347 25.87 -12.53 14.23
N LEU A 348 25.41 -13.55 13.50
CA LEU A 348 25.32 -14.93 14.01
C LEU A 348 26.67 -15.66 14.00
N ARG A 349 27.67 -15.14 13.27
CA ARG A 349 28.99 -15.80 13.12
C ARG A 349 29.73 -15.92 14.45
N GLU A 350 29.60 -14.95 15.34
CA GLU A 350 30.21 -14.97 16.69
C GLU A 350 29.69 -16.14 17.55
N PHE A 351 28.49 -16.63 17.23
CA PHE A 351 27.81 -17.73 17.91
C PHE A 351 27.96 -19.07 17.19
N ASN A 352 28.84 -19.15 16.18
CA ASN A 352 28.98 -20.31 15.29
C ASN A 352 27.63 -20.83 14.77
N THR A 353 26.69 -19.90 14.55
CA THR A 353 25.34 -20.18 14.10
C THR A 353 25.15 -19.71 12.67
N THR A 354 24.47 -20.50 11.85
CA THR A 354 24.19 -20.16 10.45
C THR A 354 22.71 -20.33 10.14
N VAL A 355 22.17 -19.48 9.28
CA VAL A 355 20.84 -19.67 8.70
C VAL A 355 20.92 -20.83 7.70
N VAL A 356 20.20 -21.92 7.98
CA VAL A 356 20.10 -23.09 7.11
C VAL A 356 19.20 -22.77 5.94
N GLU A 357 17.99 -22.33 6.27
CA GLU A 357 16.99 -21.93 5.30
C GLU A 357 16.11 -20.81 5.84
N TYR A 358 15.48 -20.10 4.91
CA TYR A 358 14.54 -19.04 5.25
C TYR A 358 13.40 -18.91 4.25
N THR A 359 12.27 -18.40 4.72
CA THR A 359 11.17 -17.89 3.89
C THR A 359 10.59 -16.63 4.52
N SER A 360 9.65 -15.98 3.85
CA SER A 360 9.04 -14.73 4.31
C SER A 360 7.55 -14.66 4.02
N PHE A 361 6.86 -13.76 4.70
CA PHE A 361 5.51 -13.31 4.31
C PHE A 361 5.23 -11.91 4.85
N ALA A 362 4.18 -11.29 4.31
CA ALA A 362 3.66 -10.00 4.78
C ALA A 362 2.54 -10.26 5.80
N ASP A 363 2.76 -9.90 7.07
CA ASP A 363 1.75 -10.05 8.13
C ASP A 363 0.88 -8.78 8.21
N THR A 364 -0.41 -8.97 8.05
CA THR A 364 -1.43 -7.91 8.07
C THR A 364 -2.45 -8.10 9.20
N LYS A 365 -2.19 -9.01 10.14
CA LYS A 365 -3.03 -9.23 11.33
C LYS A 365 -3.06 -8.01 12.24
N THR A 366 -1.97 -7.24 12.26
CA THR A 366 -1.85 -5.97 12.99
C THR A 366 -1.74 -4.80 12.02
N ILE A 367 -2.03 -3.59 12.50
CA ILE A 367 -1.96 -2.35 11.72
C ILE A 367 -1.02 -1.37 12.44
N PRO A 368 0.04 -0.85 11.78
CA PRO A 368 0.49 -1.23 10.44
C PRO A 368 0.98 -2.70 10.39
N GLY A 369 0.82 -3.34 9.24
CA GLY A 369 1.39 -4.68 9.01
C GLY A 369 2.92 -4.62 8.91
N HIS A 370 3.58 -5.78 8.91
CA HIS A 370 5.04 -5.88 8.92
C HIS A 370 5.54 -7.11 8.18
N TYR A 371 6.84 -7.15 7.89
CA TYR A 371 7.47 -8.33 7.30
C TYR A 371 7.78 -9.36 8.37
N VAL A 372 7.50 -10.62 8.08
CA VAL A 372 7.88 -11.75 8.92
C VAL A 372 8.81 -12.66 8.14
N ILE A 373 9.95 -12.98 8.76
CA ILE A 373 10.98 -13.82 8.18
C ILE A 373 11.13 -15.07 9.06
N TYR A 374 10.93 -16.25 8.49
CA TYR A 374 11.18 -17.51 9.18
C TYR A 374 12.63 -17.93 8.99
N TRP A 375 13.32 -18.24 10.08
CA TRP A 375 14.70 -18.73 10.08
C TRP A 375 14.78 -20.12 10.71
N GLU A 376 15.32 -21.08 9.97
CA GLU A 376 15.84 -22.31 10.55
C GLU A 376 17.35 -22.14 10.76
N LEU A 377 17.80 -22.33 12.00
CA LEU A 377 19.18 -22.05 12.41
C LEU A 377 19.93 -23.34 12.72
N LEU A 378 21.15 -23.46 12.21
CA LEU A 378 22.10 -24.49 12.64
C LEU A 378 23.00 -23.90 13.72
N VAL A 379 22.72 -24.28 14.97
CA VAL A 379 23.54 -23.92 16.13
C VAL A 379 24.54 -25.07 16.39
N LYS A 380 25.84 -24.82 16.19
CA LYS A 380 26.88 -25.84 16.38
C LYS A 380 27.12 -26.21 17.84
N ASP A 381 27.01 -25.24 18.74
CA ASP A 381 27.16 -25.41 20.18
C ASP A 381 25.93 -24.84 20.88
N SER A 382 25.06 -25.72 21.38
CA SER A 382 23.83 -25.32 22.07
C SER A 382 24.08 -24.45 23.30
N ALA A 383 25.26 -24.55 23.93
CA ALA A 383 25.64 -23.72 25.07
C ALA A 383 25.96 -22.27 24.68
N ASN A 384 26.20 -21.99 23.39
CA ASN A 384 26.50 -20.67 22.84
C ASN A 384 25.47 -20.25 21.77
N SER A 385 24.20 -20.53 22.01
CA SER A 385 23.11 -20.11 21.13
C SER A 385 22.98 -18.57 21.09
N PRO A 386 22.60 -17.96 19.94
CA PRO A 386 22.38 -16.52 19.86
C PRO A 386 21.34 -16.07 20.89
N SER A 387 21.64 -14.98 21.60
CA SER A 387 20.68 -14.38 22.54
C SER A 387 19.54 -13.67 21.81
N GLU A 388 18.46 -13.40 22.53
CA GLU A 388 17.33 -12.60 22.04
C GLU A 388 17.78 -11.22 21.53
N ASP A 389 18.69 -10.55 22.24
CA ASP A 389 19.25 -9.26 21.81
C ASP A 389 19.95 -9.34 20.44
N VAL A 390 20.69 -10.43 20.19
CA VAL A 390 21.37 -10.64 18.91
C VAL A 390 20.37 -10.86 17.78
N LEU A 391 19.30 -11.60 18.01
CA LEU A 391 18.25 -11.84 17.01
C LEU A 391 17.40 -10.58 16.75
N ASN A 392 17.11 -9.78 17.79
CA ASN A 392 16.51 -8.46 17.64
C ASN A 392 17.42 -7.53 16.79
N ARG A 393 18.74 -7.55 17.03
CA ARG A 393 19.71 -6.81 16.21
C ARG A 393 19.81 -7.35 14.78
N CYS A 394 19.61 -8.65 14.56
CA CYS A 394 19.48 -9.22 13.21
C CYS A 394 18.29 -8.62 12.47
N CYS A 395 17.13 -8.46 13.14
CA CYS A 395 15.97 -7.80 12.56
C CYS A 395 16.32 -6.39 12.07
N LEU A 396 16.98 -5.58 12.92
CA LEU A 396 17.42 -4.23 12.54
C LEU A 396 18.42 -4.24 11.38
N ALA A 397 19.40 -5.14 11.39
CA ALA A 397 20.37 -5.27 10.29
C ALA A 397 19.69 -5.62 8.95
N MET A 398 18.63 -6.42 8.98
CA MET A 398 17.79 -6.66 7.81
C MET A 398 17.10 -5.36 7.37
N GLU A 399 16.41 -4.65 8.28
CA GLU A 399 15.72 -3.40 7.95
C GLU A 399 16.65 -2.32 7.36
N GLU A 400 17.88 -2.21 7.86
CA GLU A 400 18.92 -1.29 7.35
C GLU A 400 19.37 -1.64 5.92
N SER A 401 19.25 -2.91 5.54
CA SER A 401 19.63 -3.42 4.23
C SER A 401 18.54 -3.25 3.17
N LEU A 402 17.29 -3.02 3.60
CA LEU A 402 16.15 -2.85 2.71
C LEU A 402 16.13 -1.46 2.06
N ASN A 403 15.37 -1.35 0.97
CA ASN A 403 15.36 -0.15 0.15
C ASN A 403 14.78 1.08 0.88
N THR A 404 15.00 2.26 0.29
CA THR A 404 14.62 3.54 0.89
C THR A 404 13.12 3.66 1.15
N VAL A 405 12.26 2.98 0.36
CA VAL A 405 10.79 3.05 0.53
C VAL A 405 10.36 2.26 1.76
N TYR A 406 10.93 1.07 1.98
CA TYR A 406 10.72 0.32 3.23
C TYR A 406 11.13 1.14 4.45
N ARG A 407 12.36 1.66 4.45
CA ARG A 407 12.89 2.45 5.58
C ARG A 407 12.11 3.75 5.81
N GLN A 408 11.67 4.42 4.75
CA GLN A 408 10.74 5.56 4.85
C GLN A 408 9.42 5.16 5.52
N GLY A 409 8.85 4.02 5.12
CA GLY A 409 7.62 3.46 5.68
C GLY A 409 7.72 3.20 7.19
N ARG A 410 8.89 2.74 7.65
CA ARG A 410 9.20 2.51 9.07
C ARG A 410 9.39 3.80 9.87
N VAL A 411 10.10 4.78 9.31
CA VAL A 411 10.59 5.95 10.04
C VAL A 411 9.66 7.16 9.96
N ALA A 412 9.25 7.53 8.74
CA ALA A 412 8.55 8.79 8.49
C ALA A 412 7.04 8.61 8.35
N ASP A 413 6.65 7.55 7.63
CA ASP A 413 5.24 7.34 7.32
C ASP A 413 4.52 6.53 8.39
N ASN A 414 5.24 5.77 9.24
CA ASN A 414 4.68 4.77 10.17
C ASN A 414 3.65 3.85 9.48
N SER A 415 3.92 3.48 8.23
CA SER A 415 3.08 2.62 7.41
C SER A 415 3.49 1.15 7.42
N ILE A 416 4.67 0.85 7.97
CA ILE A 416 5.20 -0.51 8.14
C ILE A 416 5.60 -0.70 9.61
N GLY A 417 5.19 -1.80 10.22
CA GLY A 417 5.57 -2.20 11.57
C GLY A 417 7.00 -2.77 11.63
N PRO A 418 7.56 -3.00 12.84
CA PRO A 418 8.89 -3.58 13.00
C PRO A 418 8.99 -4.96 12.35
N LEU A 419 10.06 -5.20 11.57
CA LEU A 419 10.36 -6.52 11.02
C LEU A 419 10.46 -7.56 12.13
N GLU A 420 9.88 -8.73 11.88
CA GLU A 420 9.84 -9.86 12.79
C GLU A 420 10.67 -11.02 12.23
N ILE A 421 11.52 -11.62 13.06
CA ILE A 421 12.16 -12.91 12.80
C ILE A 421 11.50 -13.97 13.67
N ARG A 422 10.98 -15.03 13.04
CA ARG A 422 10.47 -16.24 13.71
C ARG A 422 11.48 -17.37 13.54
N VAL A 423 12.11 -17.79 14.63
CA VAL A 423 13.03 -18.94 14.59
C VAL A 423 12.21 -20.21 14.68
N VAL A 424 12.41 -21.15 13.76
CA VAL A 424 11.70 -22.44 13.72
C VAL A 424 12.61 -23.61 14.15
N LYS A 425 12.00 -24.74 14.52
CA LYS A 425 12.71 -25.96 14.89
C LYS A 425 13.53 -26.51 13.71
N ASN A 426 14.62 -27.20 13.99
CA ASN A 426 15.40 -27.91 12.97
C ASN A 426 14.53 -28.99 12.29
N GLY A 427 14.66 -29.11 10.97
CA GLY A 427 13.84 -29.99 10.13
C GLY A 427 12.50 -29.39 9.69
N THR A 428 12.19 -28.13 10.04
CA THR A 428 10.93 -27.49 9.65
C THR A 428 10.86 -27.31 8.13
N PHE A 429 11.95 -26.89 7.49
CA PHE A 429 11.96 -26.74 6.03
C PHE A 429 11.99 -28.07 5.28
N GLU A 430 12.42 -29.15 5.92
CA GLU A 430 12.28 -30.53 5.40
C GLU A 430 10.81 -30.96 5.43
N GLU A 431 10.10 -30.76 6.55
CA GLU A 431 8.65 -30.99 6.63
C GLU A 431 7.87 -30.13 5.60
N LEU A 432 8.30 -28.88 5.39
CA LEU A 432 7.69 -28.01 4.38
C LEU A 432 7.91 -28.53 2.95
N MET A 433 9.10 -29.05 2.66
CA MET A 433 9.41 -29.70 1.39
C MET A 433 8.54 -30.94 1.17
N ASP A 434 8.42 -31.82 2.17
CA ASP A 434 7.57 -33.01 2.11
C ASP A 434 6.11 -32.65 1.87
N TYR A 435 5.62 -31.59 2.52
CA TYR A 435 4.29 -31.07 2.28
C TYR A 435 4.12 -30.58 0.83
N ALA A 436 5.07 -29.83 0.29
CA ALA A 436 5.03 -29.38 -1.10
C ALA A 436 5.07 -30.55 -2.10
N ILE A 437 5.89 -31.57 -1.85
CA ILE A 437 5.98 -32.79 -2.67
C ILE A 437 4.67 -33.57 -2.64
N SER A 438 4.05 -33.71 -1.47
CA SER A 438 2.73 -34.37 -1.33
C SER A 438 1.62 -33.70 -2.15
N ARG A 439 1.79 -32.41 -2.47
CA ARG A 439 0.88 -31.62 -3.31
C ARG A 439 1.31 -31.53 -4.78
N GLY A 440 2.29 -32.34 -5.18
CA GLY A 440 2.70 -32.49 -6.58
C GLY A 440 3.96 -31.73 -6.98
N ALA A 441 4.70 -31.12 -6.04
CA ALA A 441 6.02 -30.55 -6.35
C ALA A 441 7.02 -31.66 -6.70
N SER A 442 7.85 -31.44 -7.72
CA SER A 442 8.92 -32.37 -8.09
C SER A 442 10.05 -32.30 -7.08
N ILE A 443 10.39 -33.46 -6.49
CA ILE A 443 11.48 -33.59 -5.51
C ILE A 443 12.83 -33.08 -6.05
N ASN A 444 13.11 -33.29 -7.34
CA ASN A 444 14.39 -32.93 -7.97
C ASN A 444 14.49 -31.44 -8.36
N GLN A 445 13.39 -30.69 -8.29
CA GLN A 445 13.33 -29.27 -8.68
C GLN A 445 12.88 -28.36 -7.53
N TYR A 446 12.57 -28.93 -6.38
CA TYR A 446 12.10 -28.16 -5.24
C TYR A 446 13.19 -27.20 -4.74
N LYS A 447 12.80 -25.94 -4.57
CA LYS A 447 13.53 -24.92 -3.84
C LYS A 447 12.56 -24.30 -2.85
N VAL A 448 13.03 -24.00 -1.64
CA VAL A 448 12.22 -23.31 -0.65
C VAL A 448 11.74 -21.98 -1.25
N PRO A 449 10.42 -21.73 -1.27
CA PRO A 449 9.90 -20.46 -1.78
C PRO A 449 10.36 -19.33 -0.85
N ARG A 450 10.88 -18.25 -1.42
CA ARG A 450 11.38 -17.10 -0.64
C ARG A 450 10.27 -16.24 -0.03
N CYS A 451 9.03 -16.42 -0.50
CA CYS A 451 7.82 -15.86 0.10
C CYS A 451 6.67 -16.86 0.01
N VAL A 452 5.86 -16.92 1.07
CA VAL A 452 4.69 -17.79 1.19
C VAL A 452 3.45 -16.98 1.52
N ASN A 453 2.31 -17.35 0.93
CA ASN A 453 1.01 -16.72 1.21
C ASN A 453 -0.13 -17.75 1.23
N PHE A 454 0.19 -19.02 1.49
CA PHE A 454 -0.78 -20.10 1.54
C PHE A 454 -1.00 -20.53 3.00
N THR A 455 -2.23 -20.37 3.49
CA THR A 455 -2.56 -20.49 4.93
C THR A 455 -2.07 -21.80 5.55
N PRO A 456 -2.27 -22.99 4.97
CA PRO A 456 -1.76 -24.23 5.55
C PRO A 456 -0.23 -24.29 5.68
N ILE A 457 0.52 -23.65 4.76
CA ILE A 457 1.98 -23.56 4.88
C ILE A 457 2.38 -22.63 6.03
N MET A 458 1.66 -21.51 6.18
CA MET A 458 1.90 -20.59 7.29
C MET A 458 1.57 -21.24 8.64
N GLU A 459 0.48 -21.99 8.74
CA GLU A 459 0.11 -22.73 9.96
C GLU A 459 1.16 -23.79 10.32
N LEU A 460 1.70 -24.50 9.32
CA LEU A 460 2.81 -25.43 9.53
C LEU A 460 4.04 -24.71 10.10
N LEU A 461 4.47 -23.61 9.47
CA LEU A 461 5.61 -22.81 9.93
C LEU A 461 5.39 -22.25 11.35
N ASP A 462 4.22 -21.66 11.60
CA ASP A 462 3.81 -21.11 12.91
C ASP A 462 3.83 -22.19 14.00
N SER A 463 3.37 -23.42 13.70
CA SER A 463 3.37 -24.54 14.65
C SER A 463 4.77 -25.01 15.08
N ARG A 464 5.80 -24.60 14.33
CA ARG A 464 7.21 -24.96 14.55
C ARG A 464 8.03 -23.81 15.11
N VAL A 465 7.43 -22.65 15.36
CA VAL A 465 8.13 -21.49 15.94
C VAL A 465 8.62 -21.80 17.35
N VAL A 466 9.90 -21.51 17.59
CA VAL A 466 10.59 -21.65 18.88
C VAL A 466 10.67 -20.30 19.59
N SER A 467 10.93 -19.22 18.85
CA SER A 467 11.01 -17.86 19.40
C SER A 467 10.72 -16.80 18.34
N VAL A 468 10.31 -15.63 18.81
CA VAL A 468 9.89 -14.49 17.99
C VAL A 468 10.68 -13.27 18.43
N HIS A 469 11.21 -12.52 17.46
CA HIS A 469 12.11 -11.39 17.67
C HIS A 469 11.67 -10.24 16.79
N PHE A 470 11.73 -9.00 17.30
CA PHE A 470 11.35 -7.80 16.55
C PHE A 470 12.51 -6.82 16.49
N SER A 471 12.56 -6.03 15.42
CA SER A 471 13.52 -4.93 15.32
C SER A 471 13.35 -3.95 16.50
N PRO A 472 14.40 -3.72 17.32
CA PRO A 472 14.30 -2.94 18.56
C PRO A 472 14.28 -1.42 18.31
N ALA A 473 14.58 -0.98 17.09
CA ALA A 473 14.59 0.41 16.68
C ALA A 473 14.14 0.53 15.22
N ALA A 474 13.81 1.75 14.79
CA ALA A 474 13.59 2.01 13.37
C ALA A 474 14.94 2.07 12.63
N PRO A 475 15.02 1.63 11.36
CA PRO A 475 16.24 1.73 10.56
C PRO A 475 16.58 3.20 10.28
N TYR A 476 17.82 3.47 9.89
CA TYR A 476 18.22 4.80 9.49
C TYR A 476 17.54 5.20 8.18
N TRP A 477 16.89 6.37 8.17
CA TRP A 477 16.36 6.97 6.95
C TRP A 477 16.49 8.48 6.98
N ASN A 478 16.84 9.06 5.83
CA ASN A 478 16.78 10.49 5.59
C ASN A 478 16.24 10.79 4.18
N PRO A 479 15.68 11.99 3.95
CA PRO A 479 15.16 12.37 2.63
C PRO A 479 16.26 12.56 1.57
N GLU A 480 17.51 12.73 1.98
CA GLU A 480 18.64 12.91 1.07
C GLU A 480 19.04 11.59 0.43
N ARG A 481 19.09 11.54 -0.91
CA ARG A 481 19.64 10.37 -1.61
C ARG A 481 21.13 10.27 -1.31
N ARG A 482 21.54 9.28 -0.49
CA ARG A 482 22.95 8.90 -0.37
C ARG A 482 23.48 8.53 -1.76
N ARG A 483 24.66 9.07 -2.08
CA ARG A 483 25.36 8.90 -3.36
C ARG A 483 25.69 7.45 -3.65
#